data_AF-A0A961ZVZ6-F1
#
_entry.id   AF-A0A961ZVZ6-F1
#
_cell.length_a   1.000
_cell.length_b   1.000
_cell.length_c   1.000
_cell.angle_alpha   90.00
_cell.angle_beta   90.00
_cell.angle_gamma   90.00
#
_symmetry.space_group_name_H-M   'P 1'
#
loop_
_entity.id
_entity.type
_entity.pdbx_description
1 polymer ?
#
loop_
_entity_poly.entity_id
_entity_poly.type
_entity_poly.pdbx_seq_one_letter_code
_entity_poly.pdbx_strand_id
1 'polypeptide(L)'
;MAETQPTPAHDSEAEYRAIEQTLLGTARGRWFLAEHGRRARRLDMTLLEDAIGRLSSSLTQPPPVLATMRIELEKLSAFIAETKSAMMAKASASAQGNAQSAMSGQANSLNESGDAAAHGGQQVGAVGNGAPVARMLRMAEDIHELAWTLQADELSPDSCEAIARHASMLYAVSRQQAMESERALKFVAALDDAANRLTILLDALVHELNTYQGEGEGVPPPHDEQVTGHGEASTANGDVQERLTG
;
A
#
# COMPACT_ATOMS: atom_id res chain seq x y z
N MET A 1 -47.05 -53.08 -36.45
CA MET A 1 -46.89 -51.79 -35.75
C MET A 1 -47.03 -52.09 -34.27
N ALA A 2 -45.93 -52.01 -33.52
CA ALA A 2 -45.94 -52.26 -32.08
C ALA A 2 -46.33 -50.96 -31.38
N GLU A 3 -47.44 -50.99 -30.67
CA GLU A 3 -48.02 -49.85 -29.98
C GLU A 3 -47.25 -49.63 -28.67
N THR A 4 -46.45 -48.56 -28.62
CA THR A 4 -45.76 -48.12 -27.41
C THR A 4 -46.81 -47.61 -26.42
N GLN A 5 -47.12 -48.40 -25.39
CA GLN A 5 -47.94 -47.93 -24.28
C GLN A 5 -47.22 -46.77 -23.56
N PRO A 6 -47.90 -45.67 -23.25
CA PRO A 6 -47.31 -44.56 -22.51
C PRO A 6 -47.11 -44.98 -21.05
N THR A 7 -45.87 -44.94 -20.57
CA THR A 7 -45.55 -45.05 -19.14
C THR A 7 -46.33 -43.96 -18.40
N PRO A 8 -47.19 -44.27 -17.42
CA PRO A 8 -47.95 -43.25 -16.71
C PRO A 8 -46.98 -42.31 -16.01
N ALA A 9 -47.15 -41.00 -16.24
CA ALA A 9 -46.49 -39.98 -15.44
C ALA A 9 -46.93 -40.20 -13.99
N HIS A 10 -46.00 -40.64 -13.16
CA HIS A 10 -46.19 -40.91 -11.74
C HIS A 10 -46.49 -39.56 -11.08
N ASP A 11 -47.75 -39.31 -10.72
CA ASP A 11 -48.15 -38.08 -10.04
C ASP A 11 -47.73 -38.18 -8.56
N SER A 12 -46.48 -37.83 -8.32
CA SER A 12 -45.85 -37.85 -7.01
C SER A 12 -46.60 -37.02 -5.96
N GLU A 13 -47.34 -35.98 -6.38
CA GLU A 13 -48.16 -35.20 -5.45
C GLU A 13 -49.45 -35.94 -5.08
N ALA A 14 -50.13 -36.55 -6.05
CA ALA A 14 -51.31 -37.38 -5.78
C ALA A 14 -50.98 -38.60 -4.91
N GLU A 15 -49.86 -39.26 -5.16
CA GLU A 15 -49.40 -40.39 -4.36
C GLU A 15 -48.98 -39.99 -2.95
N TYR A 16 -48.28 -38.86 -2.81
CA TYR A 16 -47.96 -38.30 -1.50
C TYR A 16 -49.23 -38.04 -0.68
N ARG A 17 -50.26 -37.42 -1.29
CA ARG A 17 -51.55 -37.18 -0.63
C ARG A 17 -52.27 -38.47 -0.25
N ALA A 18 -52.23 -39.50 -1.09
CA ALA A 18 -52.84 -40.80 -0.79
C ALA A 18 -52.16 -41.49 0.42
N ILE A 19 -50.82 -41.41 0.50
CA ILE A 19 -50.04 -41.92 1.63
C ILE A 19 -50.31 -41.10 2.89
N GLU A 20 -50.33 -39.77 2.77
CA GLU A 20 -50.65 -38.85 3.87
C GLU A 20 -52.03 -39.15 4.47
N GLN A 21 -53.07 -39.29 3.63
CA GLN A 21 -54.43 -39.65 4.07
C GLN A 21 -54.45 -40.99 4.81
N THR A 22 -53.73 -41.99 4.30
CA THR A 22 -53.62 -43.31 4.93
C THR A 22 -52.98 -43.22 6.32
N LEU A 23 -51.90 -42.44 6.46
CA LEU A 23 -51.20 -42.25 7.73
C LEU A 23 -52.07 -41.48 8.74
N LEU A 24 -52.78 -40.44 8.30
CA LEU A 24 -53.70 -39.68 9.15
C LEU A 24 -54.85 -40.52 9.72
N GLY A 25 -55.26 -41.58 9.01
CA GLY A 25 -56.29 -42.52 9.44
C GLY A 25 -55.94 -43.30 10.72
N THR A 26 -54.67 -43.35 11.13
CA THR A 26 -54.22 -44.10 12.32
C THR A 26 -53.60 -43.19 13.38
N ALA A 27 -53.73 -43.53 14.66
CA ALA A 27 -53.11 -42.78 15.75
C ALA A 27 -51.57 -42.75 15.63
N ARG A 28 -50.96 -43.88 15.21
CA ARG A 28 -49.51 -44.01 15.04
C ARG A 28 -49.00 -43.21 13.84
N GLY A 29 -49.75 -43.16 12.73
CA GLY A 29 -49.38 -42.36 11.56
C GLY A 29 -49.46 -40.85 11.82
N ARG A 30 -50.46 -40.38 12.58
CA ARG A 30 -50.52 -38.98 13.04
C ARG A 30 -49.31 -38.58 13.91
N TRP A 31 -48.89 -39.44 14.83
CA TRP A 31 -47.69 -39.21 15.64
C TRP A 31 -46.42 -39.16 14.78
N PHE A 32 -46.28 -40.08 13.82
CA PHE A 32 -45.15 -40.11 12.90
C PHE A 32 -45.05 -38.82 12.06
N LEU A 33 -46.15 -38.35 11.46
CA LEU A 33 -46.16 -37.12 10.67
C LEU A 33 -45.81 -35.89 11.51
N ALA A 34 -46.34 -35.80 12.74
CA ALA A 34 -46.01 -34.71 13.65
C ALA A 34 -44.52 -34.71 14.04
N GLU A 35 -43.97 -35.87 14.38
CA GLU A 35 -42.56 -36.03 14.73
C GLU A 35 -41.63 -35.81 13.52
N HIS A 36 -42.03 -36.29 12.33
CA HIS A 36 -41.31 -36.07 11.08
C HIS A 36 -41.26 -34.58 10.72
N GLY A 37 -42.40 -33.87 10.76
CA GLY A 37 -42.44 -32.43 10.53
C GLY A 37 -41.65 -31.62 11.57
N ARG A 38 -41.60 -32.08 12.83
CA ARG A 38 -40.75 -31.49 13.86
C ARG A 38 -39.25 -31.67 13.56
N ARG A 39 -38.82 -32.85 13.11
CA ARG A 39 -37.41 -33.12 12.74
C ARG A 39 -37.01 -32.42 11.44
N ALA A 40 -37.88 -32.40 10.43
CA ALA A 40 -37.65 -31.68 9.18
C ALA A 40 -37.39 -30.19 9.44
N ARG A 41 -38.24 -29.51 10.24
CA ARG A 41 -38.01 -28.12 10.63
C ARG A 41 -36.70 -27.88 11.38
N ARG A 42 -36.25 -28.84 12.20
CA ARG A 42 -34.96 -28.74 12.88
C ARG A 42 -33.78 -28.83 11.90
N LEU A 43 -33.86 -29.74 10.93
CA LEU A 43 -32.86 -29.86 9.87
C LEU A 43 -32.81 -28.59 9.01
N ASP A 44 -33.97 -28.08 8.61
CA ASP A 44 -34.08 -26.83 7.85
C ASP A 44 -33.52 -25.64 8.64
N MET A 45 -33.78 -25.58 9.96
CA MET A 45 -33.20 -24.55 10.82
C MET A 45 -31.67 -24.65 10.88
N THR A 46 -31.10 -25.85 11.04
CA THR A 46 -29.63 -26.03 11.05
C THR A 46 -28.99 -25.65 9.71
N LEU A 47 -29.67 -25.93 8.59
CA LEU A 47 -29.20 -25.55 7.27
C LEU A 47 -29.25 -24.03 7.08
N LEU A 48 -30.29 -23.38 7.60
CA LEU A 48 -30.42 -21.93 7.59
C LEU A 48 -29.37 -21.26 8.47
N GLU A 49 -29.10 -21.79 9.67
CA GLU A 49 -28.05 -21.30 10.56
C GLU A 49 -26.66 -21.42 9.93
N ASP A 50 -26.35 -22.54 9.27
CA ASP A 50 -25.10 -22.71 8.52
C ASP A 50 -25.01 -21.73 7.35
N ALA A 51 -26.10 -21.56 6.59
CA ALA A 51 -26.14 -20.60 5.49
C ALA A 51 -25.95 -19.16 5.97
N ILE A 52 -26.60 -18.78 7.08
CA ILE A 52 -26.45 -17.46 7.71
C ILE A 52 -25.02 -17.30 8.24
N GLY A 53 -24.45 -18.32 8.89
CA GLY A 53 -23.08 -18.30 9.40
C GLY A 53 -22.04 -18.13 8.29
N ARG A 54 -22.25 -18.78 7.14
CA ARG A 54 -21.40 -18.60 5.95
C ARG A 54 -21.55 -17.21 5.34
N LEU A 55 -22.78 -16.68 5.30
CA LEU A 55 -23.04 -15.33 4.80
C LEU A 55 -22.43 -14.26 5.72
N SER A 56 -22.61 -14.38 7.04
CA SER A 56 -22.05 -13.44 8.01
C SER A 56 -20.52 -13.46 8.01
N SER A 57 -19.92 -14.66 7.90
CA SER A 57 -18.47 -14.80 7.71
C SER A 57 -18.01 -14.14 6.40
N SER A 58 -18.74 -14.32 5.30
CA SER A 58 -18.40 -13.68 4.03
C SER A 58 -18.54 -12.15 4.05
N LEU A 59 -19.45 -11.60 4.86
CA LEU A 59 -19.68 -10.16 4.99
C LEU A 59 -18.66 -9.47 5.89
N THR A 60 -18.11 -10.19 6.87
CA THR A 60 -17.08 -9.68 7.80
C THR A 60 -15.67 -9.76 7.23
N GLN A 61 -15.44 -10.55 6.18
CA GLN A 61 -14.13 -10.58 5.52
C GLN A 61 -13.95 -9.33 4.63
N PRO A 62 -12.84 -8.58 4.78
CA PRO A 62 -12.57 -7.47 3.90
C PRO A 62 -12.39 -7.96 2.45
N PRO A 63 -12.84 -7.19 1.44
CA PRO A 63 -12.64 -7.55 0.05
C PRO A 63 -11.16 -7.77 -0.29
N PRO A 64 -10.80 -8.82 -1.07
CA PRO A 64 -9.40 -9.13 -1.41
C PRO A 64 -8.69 -8.00 -2.18
N VAL A 65 -9.48 -7.14 -2.84
CA VAL A 65 -9.00 -5.91 -3.48
C VAL A 65 -8.33 -4.96 -2.49
N LEU A 66 -8.84 -4.82 -1.26
CA LEU A 66 -8.25 -3.91 -0.27
C LEU A 66 -6.88 -4.38 0.20
N ALA A 67 -6.71 -5.69 0.45
CA ALA A 67 -5.41 -6.27 0.78
C ALA A 67 -4.39 -6.08 -0.36
N THR A 68 -4.85 -6.22 -1.62
CA THR A 68 -4.01 -5.98 -2.80
C THR A 68 -3.62 -4.50 -2.91
N MET A 69 -4.57 -3.58 -2.73
CA MET A 69 -4.32 -2.13 -2.75
C MET A 69 -3.31 -1.70 -1.68
N ARG A 70 -3.39 -2.27 -0.46
CA ARG A 70 -2.41 -2.03 0.61
C ARG A 70 -0.98 -2.34 0.14
N ILE A 71 -0.78 -3.52 -0.44
CA ILE A 71 0.54 -3.97 -0.91
C ILE A 71 1.06 -3.06 -2.03
N GLU A 72 0.21 -2.65 -2.97
CA GLU A 72 0.61 -1.77 -4.07
C GLU A 72 0.95 -0.35 -3.60
N LEU A 73 0.21 0.19 -2.62
CA LEU A 73 0.51 1.50 -2.01
C LEU A 73 1.83 1.47 -1.23
N GLU A 74 2.13 0.38 -0.51
CA GLU A 74 3.42 0.17 0.19
C GLU A 74 4.59 0.10 -0.80
N LYS A 75 4.42 -0.59 -1.93
CA LYS A 75 5.45 -0.63 -2.98
C LYS A 75 5.67 0.75 -3.59
N LEU A 76 4.59 1.48 -3.88
CA LEU A 76 4.67 2.81 -4.49
C LEU A 76 5.35 3.82 -3.56
N SER A 77 5.05 3.79 -2.25
CA SER A 77 5.68 4.67 -1.28
C SER A 77 7.19 4.38 -1.15
N ALA A 78 7.58 3.10 -1.12
CA ALA A 78 8.99 2.70 -1.11
C ALA A 78 9.72 3.15 -2.39
N PHE A 79 9.10 3.00 -3.56
CA PHE A 79 9.67 3.44 -4.83
C PHE A 79 9.87 4.97 -4.88
N ILE A 80 8.92 5.74 -4.36
CA ILE A 80 9.03 7.21 -4.28
C ILE A 80 10.15 7.62 -3.32
N ALA A 81 10.27 6.96 -2.16
CA ALA A 81 11.34 7.23 -1.20
C ALA A 81 12.74 6.96 -1.79
N GLU A 82 12.89 5.86 -2.53
CA GLU A 82 14.14 5.53 -3.22
C GLU A 82 14.44 6.51 -4.36
N THR A 83 13.44 6.90 -5.14
CA THR A 83 13.62 7.90 -6.21
C THR A 83 14.06 9.25 -5.63
N LYS A 84 13.49 9.64 -4.48
CA LYS A 84 13.88 10.84 -3.75
C LYS A 84 15.33 10.77 -3.25
N SER A 85 15.74 9.66 -2.62
CA SER A 85 17.11 9.48 -2.11
C SER A 85 18.14 9.53 -3.24
N ALA A 86 17.88 8.84 -4.35
CA ALA A 86 18.74 8.84 -5.53
C ALA A 86 18.86 10.23 -6.16
N MET A 87 17.78 11.01 -6.20
CA MET A 87 17.78 12.39 -6.67
C MET A 87 18.60 13.31 -5.76
N MET A 88 18.40 13.20 -4.44
CA MET A 88 19.17 14.00 -3.47
C MET A 88 20.66 13.64 -3.50
N ALA A 89 21.01 12.37 -3.65
CA ALA A 89 22.39 11.91 -3.78
C ALA A 89 23.06 12.46 -5.06
N LYS A 90 22.35 12.55 -6.19
CA LYS A 90 22.89 13.18 -7.42
C LYS A 90 23.08 14.69 -7.24
N ALA A 91 22.15 15.36 -6.57
CA ALA A 91 22.26 16.77 -6.27
C ALA A 91 23.45 17.06 -5.33
N SER A 92 23.65 16.26 -4.28
CA SER A 92 24.77 16.42 -3.34
C SER A 92 26.11 15.99 -3.95
N ALA A 93 26.16 14.91 -4.74
CA ALA A 93 27.38 14.49 -5.44
C ALA A 93 27.88 15.55 -6.42
N SER A 94 26.97 16.30 -7.06
CA SER A 94 27.34 17.45 -7.88
C SER A 94 27.99 18.59 -7.08
N ALA A 95 27.67 18.71 -5.79
CA ALA A 95 28.29 19.67 -4.87
C ALA A 95 29.57 19.13 -4.21
N GLN A 96 29.65 17.83 -3.94
CA GLN A 96 30.67 17.21 -3.08
C GLN A 96 31.87 16.64 -3.86
N GLY A 97 31.69 16.21 -5.12
CA GLY A 97 32.80 15.79 -6.01
C GLY A 97 33.87 16.88 -6.24
N ASN A 98 33.55 18.12 -5.82
CA ASN A 98 34.40 19.30 -5.91
C ASN A 98 35.40 19.46 -4.75
N ALA A 99 35.08 19.01 -3.53
CA ALA A 99 35.95 19.21 -2.37
C ALA A 99 37.17 18.28 -2.39
N GLN A 100 36.98 17.04 -2.88
CA GLN A 100 38.05 16.04 -2.93
C GLN A 100 39.03 16.29 -4.11
N SER A 101 38.51 16.75 -5.25
CA SER A 101 39.33 17.00 -6.45
C SER A 101 40.21 18.24 -6.29
N ALA A 102 39.69 19.32 -5.69
CA ALA A 102 40.45 20.53 -5.37
C ALA A 102 41.58 20.28 -4.35
N MET A 103 41.42 19.31 -3.43
CA MET A 103 42.47 18.93 -2.47
C MET A 103 43.56 18.04 -3.10
N SER A 104 43.23 17.24 -4.13
CA SER A 104 44.19 16.33 -4.77
C SER A 104 44.99 16.97 -5.92
N GLY A 105 44.48 18.02 -6.55
CA GLY A 105 45.15 18.73 -7.65
C GLY A 105 46.43 19.46 -7.25
N GLN A 106 46.65 19.68 -5.95
CA GLN A 106 47.82 20.41 -5.43
C GLN A 106 49.01 19.50 -5.07
N ALA A 107 48.84 18.17 -5.14
CA ALA A 107 49.89 17.21 -4.78
C ALA A 107 50.71 16.67 -5.97
N ASN A 108 50.33 16.98 -7.22
CA ASN A 108 51.00 16.41 -8.41
C ASN A 108 51.75 17.44 -9.29
N SER A 109 51.97 18.66 -8.80
CA SER A 109 52.66 19.74 -9.56
C SER A 109 54.17 19.85 -9.32
N LEU A 110 54.82 18.83 -8.75
CA LEU A 110 56.26 18.85 -8.43
C LEU A 110 57.15 17.91 -9.28
N ASN A 111 56.62 17.29 -10.34
CA ASN A 111 57.43 16.43 -11.22
C ASN A 111 57.15 16.70 -12.70
N GLU A 112 57.53 17.87 -13.21
CA GLU A 112 57.79 18.04 -14.65
C GLU A 112 58.71 19.24 -14.90
N SER A 113 60.02 19.02 -14.73
CA SER A 113 61.06 19.87 -15.28
C SER A 113 61.83 19.08 -16.33
N GLY A 114 61.55 19.36 -17.61
CA GLY A 114 62.26 18.77 -18.74
C GLY A 114 61.69 19.17 -20.10
N ASP A 115 62.25 20.25 -20.66
CA ASP A 115 62.35 20.60 -22.08
C ASP A 115 61.11 20.85 -22.97
N ALA A 116 60.95 22.16 -23.25
CA ALA A 116 60.85 22.82 -24.56
C ALA A 116 59.94 22.26 -25.68
N ALA A 117 58.95 23.09 -26.02
CA ALA A 117 58.55 23.53 -27.36
C ALA A 117 58.45 22.50 -28.51
N ALA A 118 57.23 22.25 -29.00
CA ALA A 118 56.76 22.72 -30.31
C ALA A 118 55.48 21.99 -30.76
N HIS A 119 54.70 22.71 -31.59
CA HIS A 119 53.59 22.27 -32.44
C HIS A 119 52.21 22.09 -31.79
N GLY A 120 51.32 22.98 -32.26
CA GLY A 120 49.90 22.93 -32.00
C GLY A 120 49.22 21.71 -32.60
N GLY A 121 48.05 21.43 -32.05
CA GLY A 121 47.22 20.33 -32.48
C GLY A 121 46.34 19.85 -31.35
N GLN A 122 45.14 20.42 -31.28
CA GLN A 122 43.96 19.64 -30.93
C GLN A 122 43.97 18.99 -29.53
N GLN A 123 43.73 19.77 -28.47
CA GLN A 123 43.09 19.22 -27.27
C GLN A 123 41.56 19.22 -27.46
N VAL A 124 41.11 18.54 -28.53
CA VAL A 124 39.71 18.12 -28.70
C VAL A 124 39.68 16.63 -28.41
N GLY A 125 39.50 16.28 -27.14
CA GLY A 125 39.62 14.89 -26.72
C GLY A 125 39.29 14.60 -25.26
N ALA A 126 38.53 15.46 -24.59
CA ALA A 126 37.91 15.13 -23.31
C ALA A 126 36.43 15.53 -23.33
N VAL A 127 35.67 14.92 -24.25
CA VAL A 127 34.24 14.68 -24.03
C VAL A 127 34.13 13.61 -22.95
N GLY A 128 34.45 13.99 -21.72
CA GLY A 128 34.43 13.12 -20.57
C GLY A 128 33.61 13.80 -19.49
N ASN A 129 32.31 13.51 -19.47
CA ASN A 129 31.44 13.34 -18.28
C ASN A 129 31.80 14.06 -16.97
N GLY A 130 32.37 15.26 -17.02
CA GLY A 130 32.61 16.07 -15.85
C GLY A 130 31.27 16.62 -15.39
N ALA A 131 30.91 16.36 -14.13
CA ALA A 131 29.77 17.00 -13.50
C ALA A 131 29.79 18.52 -13.82
N PRO A 132 28.64 19.17 -14.04
CA PRO A 132 28.56 20.58 -14.44
C PRO A 132 29.47 21.50 -13.63
N VAL A 133 29.62 21.21 -12.33
CA VAL A 133 30.48 21.92 -11.39
C VAL A 133 31.98 21.77 -11.72
N ALA A 134 32.43 20.58 -12.15
CA ALA A 134 33.82 20.37 -12.59
C ALA A 134 34.16 21.21 -13.82
N ARG A 135 33.19 21.41 -14.74
CA ARG A 135 33.37 22.33 -15.88
C ARG A 135 33.48 23.78 -15.45
N MET A 136 32.71 24.20 -14.44
CA MET A 136 32.80 25.56 -13.90
C MET A 136 34.17 25.83 -13.26
N LEU A 137 34.68 24.87 -12.46
CA LEU A 137 36.02 24.98 -11.89
C LEU A 137 37.08 25.11 -12.98
N ARG A 138 37.01 24.28 -14.02
CA ARG A 138 37.97 24.36 -15.11
C ARG A 138 37.96 25.72 -15.81
N MET A 139 36.78 26.26 -16.11
CA MET A 139 36.66 27.60 -16.69
C MET A 139 37.20 28.69 -15.75
N ALA A 140 37.03 28.53 -14.43
CA ALA A 140 37.59 29.47 -13.44
C ALA A 140 39.13 29.39 -13.36
N GLU A 141 39.70 28.18 -13.45
CA GLU A 141 41.14 27.96 -13.57
C GLU A 141 41.69 28.62 -14.85
N ASP A 142 41.06 28.39 -16.01
CA ASP A 142 41.49 28.98 -17.28
C ASP A 142 41.43 30.53 -17.23
N ILE A 143 40.39 31.11 -16.61
CA ILE A 143 40.30 32.57 -16.37
C ILE A 143 41.45 33.05 -15.47
N HIS A 144 41.76 32.31 -14.41
CA HIS A 144 42.82 32.67 -13.47
C HIS A 144 44.20 32.63 -14.13
N GLU A 145 44.50 31.57 -14.88
CA GLU A 145 45.76 31.40 -15.62
C GLU A 145 45.96 32.55 -16.63
N LEU A 146 44.93 32.84 -17.44
CA LEU A 146 44.98 33.93 -18.41
C LEU A 146 45.16 35.29 -17.73
N ALA A 147 44.44 35.54 -16.62
CA ALA A 147 44.59 36.77 -15.85
C ALA A 147 45.98 36.91 -15.22
N TRP A 148 46.58 35.79 -14.80
CA TRP A 148 47.94 35.76 -14.27
C TRP A 148 48.98 36.09 -15.35
N THR A 149 48.84 35.53 -16.55
CA THR A 149 49.74 35.84 -17.68
C THR A 149 49.66 37.32 -18.10
N LEU A 150 48.48 37.95 -18.01
CA LEU A 150 48.28 39.38 -18.25
C LEU A 150 49.01 40.30 -17.26
N GLN A 151 49.44 39.80 -16.10
CA GLN A 151 50.23 40.58 -15.16
C GLN A 151 51.72 40.65 -15.58
N ALA A 152 52.20 39.65 -16.30
CA ALA A 152 53.59 39.56 -16.76
C ALA A 152 53.82 40.23 -18.12
N ASP A 153 52.77 40.31 -18.96
CA ASP A 153 52.82 40.84 -20.33
C ASP A 153 51.81 41.99 -20.47
N GLU A 154 52.23 43.16 -20.98
CA GLU A 154 51.39 44.37 -21.03
C GLU A 154 50.09 44.12 -21.83
N LEU A 155 48.95 44.11 -21.12
CA LEU A 155 47.55 44.12 -21.61
C LEU A 155 47.32 43.60 -23.05
N SER A 156 47.58 42.32 -23.28
CA SER A 156 47.35 41.70 -24.59
C SER A 156 45.84 41.57 -24.92
N PRO A 157 45.39 42.06 -26.10
CA PRO A 157 43.97 42.04 -26.47
C PRO A 157 43.40 40.62 -26.59
N ASP A 158 44.21 39.66 -27.06
CA ASP A 158 43.80 38.27 -27.23
C ASP A 158 43.50 37.58 -25.88
N SER A 159 44.30 37.86 -24.85
CA SER A 159 44.07 37.32 -23.49
C SER A 159 42.83 37.92 -22.85
N CYS A 160 42.57 39.21 -23.07
CA CYS A 160 41.33 39.87 -22.64
C CYS A 160 40.10 39.26 -23.32
N GLU A 161 40.16 39.00 -24.63
CA GLU A 161 39.05 38.33 -25.35
C GLU A 161 38.84 36.89 -24.83
N ALA A 162 39.92 36.16 -24.60
CA ALA A 162 39.86 34.81 -24.05
C ALA A 162 39.21 34.79 -22.65
N ILE A 163 39.57 35.71 -21.76
CA ILE A 163 38.94 35.85 -20.43
C ILE A 163 37.46 36.17 -20.57
N ALA A 164 37.08 37.13 -21.42
CA ALA A 164 35.68 37.50 -21.64
C ALA A 164 34.85 36.30 -22.14
N ARG A 165 35.44 35.46 -23.01
CA ARG A 165 34.80 34.25 -23.54
C ARG A 165 34.59 33.20 -22.45
N HIS A 166 35.62 32.87 -21.67
CA HIS A 166 35.52 31.91 -20.58
C HIS A 166 34.57 32.39 -19.47
N ALA A 167 34.58 33.69 -19.13
CA ALA A 167 33.66 34.28 -18.17
C ALA A 167 32.20 34.18 -18.62
N SER A 168 31.93 34.43 -19.91
CA SER A 168 30.59 34.29 -20.50
C SER A 168 30.10 32.84 -20.46
N MET A 169 30.99 31.88 -20.77
CA MET A 169 30.69 30.45 -20.70
C MET A 169 30.45 29.99 -19.26
N LEU A 170 31.28 30.43 -18.31
CA LEU A 170 31.12 30.15 -16.88
C LEU A 170 29.78 30.69 -16.36
N TYR A 171 29.40 31.91 -16.76
CA TYR A 171 28.10 32.48 -16.44
C TYR A 171 26.94 31.64 -17.01
N ALA A 172 27.03 31.23 -18.28
CA ALA A 172 25.98 30.42 -18.91
C ALA A 172 25.81 29.05 -18.22
N VAL A 173 26.90 28.35 -17.95
CA VAL A 173 26.89 27.02 -17.30
C VAL A 173 26.42 27.12 -15.84
N SER A 174 26.88 28.13 -15.08
CA SER A 174 26.43 28.35 -13.70
C SER A 174 24.94 28.66 -13.61
N ARG A 175 24.42 29.51 -14.51
CA ARG A 175 22.99 29.81 -14.58
C ARG A 175 22.17 28.56 -14.91
N GLN A 176 22.59 27.75 -15.88
CA GLN A 176 21.90 26.52 -16.23
C GLN A 176 21.88 25.53 -15.05
N GLN A 177 23.02 25.35 -14.36
CA GLN A 177 23.09 24.48 -13.18
C GLN A 177 22.21 24.95 -12.03
N ALA A 178 22.11 26.26 -11.81
CA ALA A 178 21.22 26.83 -10.78
C ALA A 178 19.74 26.50 -11.08
N MET A 179 19.31 26.67 -12.33
CA MET A 179 17.96 26.31 -12.78
C MET A 179 17.67 24.81 -12.62
N GLU A 180 18.63 23.94 -12.98
CA GLU A 180 18.47 22.49 -12.82
C GLU A 180 18.42 22.08 -11.34
N SER A 181 19.20 22.74 -10.48
CA SER A 181 19.16 22.51 -9.03
C SER A 181 17.82 22.93 -8.43
N GLU A 182 17.28 24.09 -8.83
CA GLU A 182 15.97 24.55 -8.41
C GLU A 182 14.85 23.59 -8.85
N ARG A 183 14.91 23.10 -10.10
CA ARG A 183 13.98 22.10 -10.63
C ARG A 183 14.06 20.79 -9.84
N ALA A 184 15.26 20.31 -9.55
CA ALA A 184 15.47 19.09 -8.77
C ALA A 184 14.88 19.22 -7.36
N LEU A 185 15.06 20.37 -6.68
CA LEU A 185 14.48 20.63 -5.37
C LEU A 185 12.94 20.66 -5.42
N LYS A 186 12.35 21.31 -6.44
CA LYS A 186 10.89 21.32 -6.63
C LYS A 186 10.35 19.91 -6.86
N PHE A 187 11.06 19.07 -7.61
CA PHE A 187 10.67 17.69 -7.84
C PHE A 187 10.76 16.85 -6.55
N VAL A 188 11.82 17.02 -5.76
CA VAL A 188 11.96 16.37 -4.44
C VAL A 188 10.80 16.77 -3.51
N ALA A 189 10.42 18.04 -3.49
CA ALA A 189 9.27 18.50 -2.70
C ALA A 189 7.95 17.85 -3.18
N ALA A 190 7.75 17.71 -4.50
CA ALA A 190 6.57 17.03 -5.05
C ALA A 190 6.54 15.54 -4.70
N LEU A 191 7.69 14.85 -4.70
CA LEU A 191 7.78 13.46 -4.24
C LEU A 191 7.46 13.33 -2.75
N ASP A 192 7.84 14.31 -1.93
CA ASP A 192 7.53 14.34 -0.50
C ASP A 192 6.02 14.49 -0.25
N ASP A 193 5.36 15.41 -0.97
CA ASP A 193 3.91 15.56 -0.93
C ASP A 193 3.20 14.25 -1.35
N ALA A 194 3.65 13.64 -2.45
CA ALA A 194 3.11 12.37 -2.92
C ALA A 194 3.27 11.24 -1.88
N ALA A 195 4.46 11.12 -1.27
CA ALA A 195 4.72 10.14 -0.22
C ALA A 195 3.81 10.35 0.99
N ASN A 196 3.63 11.59 1.44
CA ASN A 196 2.74 11.92 2.55
C ASN A 196 1.28 11.55 2.24
N ARG A 197 0.80 11.82 1.03
CA ARG A 197 -0.55 11.45 0.59
C ARG A 197 -0.75 9.93 0.55
N LEU A 198 0.25 9.18 0.10
CA LEU A 198 0.20 7.71 0.12
C LEU A 198 0.17 7.17 1.55
N THR A 199 0.93 7.75 2.48
CA THR A 199 0.89 7.37 3.90
C THR A 199 -0.50 7.59 4.50
N ILE A 200 -1.15 8.72 4.20
CA ILE A 200 -2.53 9.00 4.64
C ILE A 200 -3.50 7.95 4.08
N LEU A 201 -3.39 7.63 2.78
CA LEU A 201 -4.25 6.61 2.15
C LEU A 201 -4.02 5.22 2.75
N LEU A 202 -2.76 4.89 3.04
CA LEU A 202 -2.42 3.62 3.67
C LEU A 202 -3.01 3.52 5.08
N ASP A 203 -2.90 4.58 5.88
CA ASP A 203 -3.47 4.63 7.24
C ASP A 203 -5.00 4.48 7.21
N ALA A 204 -5.67 5.21 6.31
CA ALA A 204 -7.11 5.08 6.11
C ALA A 204 -7.51 3.66 5.68
N LEU A 205 -6.75 3.04 4.77
CA LEU A 205 -7.04 1.70 4.27
C LEU A 205 -6.78 0.63 5.35
N VAL A 206 -5.74 0.81 6.17
CA VAL A 206 -5.46 -0.05 7.33
C VAL A 206 -6.57 0.10 8.37
N HIS A 207 -7.05 1.32 8.63
CA HIS A 207 -8.18 1.55 9.52
C HIS A 207 -9.42 0.81 9.03
N GLU A 208 -9.78 0.94 7.75
CA GLU A 208 -10.88 0.20 7.14
C GLU A 208 -10.69 -1.32 7.25
N LEU A 209 -9.49 -1.85 6.99
CA LEU A 209 -9.23 -3.28 7.15
C LEU A 209 -9.43 -3.77 8.60
N ASN A 210 -9.08 -2.94 9.58
CA ASN A 210 -9.24 -3.27 11.00
C ASN A 210 -10.71 -3.15 11.45
N THR A 211 -11.52 -2.26 10.86
CA THR A 211 -12.95 -2.17 11.18
C THR A 211 -13.70 -3.42 10.74
N TYR A 212 -13.35 -4.04 9.61
CA TYR A 212 -13.89 -5.35 9.21
C TYR A 212 -13.57 -6.47 10.22
N GLN A 213 -12.42 -6.41 10.89
CA GLN A 213 -12.02 -7.42 11.88
C GLN A 213 -12.72 -7.24 13.24
N GLY A 214 -13.11 -6.01 13.60
CA GLY A 214 -13.72 -5.69 14.90
C GLY A 214 -15.23 -5.96 15.00
N GLU A 215 -15.97 -6.00 13.88
CA GLU A 215 -17.42 -6.23 13.90
C GLU A 215 -17.82 -7.71 14.09
N GLY A 216 -16.88 -8.65 14.03
CA GLY A 216 -17.13 -10.09 14.15
C GLY A 216 -17.18 -10.65 15.58
N GLU A 217 -16.81 -9.87 16.60
CA GLU A 217 -16.60 -10.38 17.98
C GLU A 217 -17.75 -10.04 18.96
N GLY A 218 -18.85 -9.47 18.46
CA GLY A 218 -19.95 -8.93 19.27
C GLY A 218 -21.24 -9.74 19.31
N VAL A 219 -21.21 -11.08 19.22
CA VAL A 219 -22.41 -11.88 19.54
C VAL A 219 -22.40 -12.16 21.04
N PRO A 220 -23.22 -11.48 21.87
CA PRO A 220 -23.37 -11.87 23.27
C PRO A 220 -23.88 -13.31 23.34
N PRO A 221 -23.38 -14.13 24.28
CA PRO A 221 -23.82 -15.52 24.40
C PRO A 221 -25.34 -15.57 24.60
N PRO A 222 -26.05 -16.54 24.00
CA PRO A 222 -27.49 -16.65 24.19
C PRO A 222 -27.77 -16.84 25.68
N HIS A 223 -28.55 -15.92 26.26
CA HIS A 223 -29.07 -16.09 27.61
C HIS A 223 -29.99 -17.30 27.59
N ASP A 224 -29.63 -18.35 28.33
CA ASP A 224 -30.52 -19.45 28.65
C ASP A 224 -31.77 -18.89 29.34
N GLU A 225 -32.87 -18.79 28.59
CA GLU A 225 -34.20 -18.62 29.17
C GLU A 225 -34.51 -19.88 30.00
N GLN A 226 -34.26 -19.81 31.31
CA GLN A 226 -34.80 -20.76 32.26
C GLN A 226 -36.33 -20.65 32.25
N VAL A 227 -36.96 -21.53 31.46
CA VAL A 227 -38.38 -21.84 31.56
C VAL A 227 -38.60 -22.54 32.90
N THR A 228 -38.87 -21.76 33.95
CA THR A 228 -39.42 -22.29 35.20
C THR A 228 -40.88 -22.65 34.94
N GLY A 229 -41.13 -23.93 34.68
CA GLY A 229 -42.46 -24.50 34.55
C GLY A 229 -43.27 -24.35 35.84
N HIS A 230 -44.46 -23.78 35.73
CA HIS A 230 -45.54 -23.99 36.69
C HIS A 230 -46.23 -25.33 36.39
N GLY A 231 -46.46 -26.14 37.43
CA GLY A 231 -47.10 -27.44 37.35
C GLY A 231 -47.38 -28.04 38.74
N GLU A 232 -48.46 -27.55 39.32
CA GLU A 232 -49.27 -27.96 40.49
C GLU A 232 -49.19 -29.41 41.03
N ALA A 233 -49.24 -29.53 42.37
CA ALA A 233 -50.06 -30.47 43.15
C ALA A 233 -50.12 -29.97 44.62
N SER A 234 -51.20 -29.35 45.11
CA SER A 234 -52.42 -29.99 45.66
C SER A 234 -52.15 -31.00 46.79
N THR A 235 -52.27 -30.60 48.07
CA THR A 235 -53.36 -31.02 49.00
C THR A 235 -53.21 -30.50 50.45
N ALA A 236 -54.31 -29.90 50.92
CA ALA A 236 -54.88 -29.76 52.26
C ALA A 236 -54.18 -30.29 53.54
N ASN A 237 -54.04 -29.40 54.53
CA ASN A 237 -54.47 -29.50 55.95
C ASN A 237 -53.84 -28.28 56.66
N GLY A 238 -54.53 -27.39 57.39
CA GLY A 238 -55.68 -27.54 58.27
C GLY A 238 -55.33 -26.68 59.50
N ASP A 239 -55.83 -25.44 59.53
CA ASP A 239 -55.75 -24.55 60.69
C ASP A 239 -56.47 -25.19 61.90
N VAL A 240 -55.93 -24.95 63.10
CA VAL A 240 -56.59 -24.76 64.42
C VAL A 240 -55.73 -25.32 65.55
N GLN A 241 -55.08 -24.42 66.31
CA GLN A 241 -54.97 -24.44 67.78
C GLN A 241 -54.23 -23.16 68.22
N GLU A 242 -54.94 -22.10 68.59
CA GLU A 242 -55.38 -21.81 69.97
C GLU A 242 -54.28 -21.96 71.05
N ARG A 243 -54.03 -20.81 71.71
CA ARG A 243 -53.77 -20.61 73.15
C ARG A 243 -52.33 -20.53 73.71
N LEU A 244 -52.15 -19.36 74.36
CA LEU A 244 -51.51 -19.11 75.66
C LEU A 244 -49.98 -19.20 75.77
N THR A 245 -49.35 -18.03 75.93
CA THR A 245 -48.43 -17.62 77.02
C THR A 245 -47.90 -16.24 76.60
N GLY A 246 -47.91 -15.14 77.36
CA GLY A 246 -48.29 -14.78 78.72
C GLY A 246 -47.98 -13.29 78.86
#